data_AF-A0A1F8MF16-F1
#
_entry.id   AF-A0A1F8MF16-F1
#
_cell.length_a   1.000
_cell.length_b   1.000
_cell.length_c   1.000
_cell.angle_alpha   90.00
_cell.angle_beta   90.00
_cell.angle_gamma   90.00
#
_symmetry.space_group_name_H-M   'P 1'
#
loop_
_entity.id
_entity.type
_entity.pdbx_description
1 polymer ?
#
loop_
_entity_poly.entity_id
_entity_poly.type
_entity_poly.pdbx_seq_one_letter_code
_entity_poly.pdbx_strand_id
1 'polypeptide(L)'
;MNLSWFYIIVTIVFAAVTGYYAYETRRIREETIRPKLSLRTGMYTYGGGFDELILTNTGAVARDIDIDIERGMEGGPKIQEALFVPSLDTSQEISLITDLDSIRRYNGFVNVRLNFKDTSKRKLTETLSIDFAEVARRGRKITFQTTPKD
;
A
#
# COMPACT_ATOMS: atom_id res chain seq x y z
N MET A 1 28.77 -36.65 -34.47
CA MET A 1 27.56 -35.83 -34.31
C MET A 1 27.56 -34.81 -35.44
N ASN A 2 26.53 -34.79 -36.30
CA ASN A 2 26.51 -33.89 -37.47
C ASN A 2 26.46 -32.43 -37.01
N LEU A 3 27.33 -31.59 -37.59
CA LEU A 3 27.48 -30.18 -37.25
C LEU A 3 26.12 -29.42 -37.30
N SER A 4 25.23 -29.81 -38.20
CA SER A 4 23.88 -29.25 -38.32
C SER A 4 23.00 -29.48 -37.10
N TRP A 5 23.06 -30.66 -36.47
CA TRP A 5 22.28 -30.94 -35.25
C TRP A 5 22.78 -30.15 -34.05
N PHE A 6 24.09 -29.89 -33.98
CA PHE A 6 24.67 -29.02 -32.96
C PHE A 6 24.12 -27.59 -33.07
N TYR A 7 24.08 -27.01 -34.26
CA TYR A 7 23.52 -25.65 -34.45
C TYR A 7 22.02 -25.56 -34.13
N ILE A 8 21.24 -26.59 -34.43
CA ILE A 8 19.81 -26.65 -34.08
C ILE A 8 19.63 -26.62 -32.57
N ILE A 9 20.36 -27.47 -31.84
CA ILE A 9 20.28 -27.54 -30.37
C ILE A 9 20.72 -26.21 -29.75
N VAL A 10 21.82 -25.62 -30.23
CA VAL A 10 22.31 -24.31 -29.74
C VAL A 10 21.25 -23.22 -29.97
N THR A 11 20.60 -23.19 -31.13
CA THR A 11 19.56 -22.21 -31.44
C THR A 11 18.34 -22.35 -30.51
N ILE A 12 17.91 -23.58 -30.23
CA ILE A 12 16.79 -23.84 -29.30
C ILE A 12 17.14 -23.37 -27.88
N VAL A 13 18.36 -23.65 -27.42
CA VAL A 13 18.83 -23.21 -26.10
C VAL A 13 18.88 -21.67 -26.04
N PHE A 14 19.41 -21.01 -27.06
CA PHE A 14 19.42 -19.54 -27.13
C PHE A 14 18.01 -18.95 -27.13
N ALA A 15 17.07 -19.54 -27.88
CA ALA A 15 15.68 -19.10 -27.90
C ALA A 15 15.02 -19.25 -26.53
N ALA A 16 15.26 -20.37 -25.83
CA ALA A 16 14.74 -20.60 -24.49
C ALA A 16 15.29 -19.60 -23.45
N VAL A 17 16.61 -19.37 -23.46
CA VAL A 17 17.26 -18.39 -22.56
C VAL A 17 16.75 -16.97 -22.83
N THR A 18 16.63 -16.59 -24.11
CA THR A 18 16.13 -15.27 -24.50
C THR A 18 14.67 -15.09 -24.09
N GLY A 19 13.83 -16.11 -24.29
CA GLY A 19 12.44 -16.11 -23.86
C GLY A 19 12.29 -15.97 -22.34
N TYR A 20 13.11 -16.70 -21.58
CA TYR A 20 13.14 -16.59 -20.12
C TYR A 20 13.56 -15.20 -19.66
N TYR A 21 14.61 -14.62 -20.25
CA TYR A 21 15.07 -13.28 -19.92
C TYR A 21 14.01 -12.20 -20.22
N ALA A 22 13.32 -12.32 -21.36
CA ALA A 22 12.23 -11.41 -21.71
C ALA A 22 11.05 -11.50 -20.73
N TYR A 23 10.73 -12.71 -20.25
CA TYR A 23 9.70 -12.93 -19.25
C TYR A 23 10.06 -12.28 -17.90
N GLU A 24 11.27 -12.52 -17.38
CA GLU A 24 11.74 -11.90 -16.12
C GLU A 24 11.80 -10.37 -16.24
N THR A 25 12.30 -9.85 -17.36
CA THR A 25 12.35 -8.40 -17.60
C THR A 25 10.96 -7.77 -17.57
N ARG A 26 9.97 -8.44 -18.17
CA ARG A 26 8.58 -7.99 -18.14
C ARG A 26 8.02 -7.98 -16.73
N ARG A 27 8.27 -9.04 -15.96
CA ARG A 27 7.84 -9.14 -14.56
C ARG A 27 8.44 -8.06 -13.68
N ILE A 28 9.76 -7.83 -13.78
CA ILE A 28 10.45 -6.76 -13.04
C ILE A 28 9.89 -5.39 -13.40
N ARG A 29 9.62 -5.15 -14.70
CA ARG A 29 9.00 -3.90 -15.14
C ARG A 29 7.61 -3.72 -14.55
N GLU A 30 6.80 -4.77 -14.50
CA GLU A 30 5.47 -4.77 -13.89
C GLU A 30 5.51 -4.51 -12.37
N GLU A 31 6.52 -5.01 -11.66
CA GLU A 31 6.74 -4.71 -10.24
C GLU A 31 7.23 -3.29 -9.99
N THR A 32 8.04 -2.74 -10.91
CA THR A 32 8.60 -1.38 -10.83
C THR A 32 7.54 -0.30 -11.05
N ILE A 33 6.48 -0.59 -11.82
CA ILE A 33 5.39 0.35 -12.14
C ILE A 33 4.22 0.28 -11.17
N ARG A 34 4.24 -0.66 -10.20
CA ARG A 34 3.12 -0.86 -9.28
C ARG A 34 3.27 0.04 -8.05
N PRO A 35 2.26 0.87 -7.73
CA PRO A 35 2.23 1.58 -6.46
C PRO A 35 2.13 0.59 -5.30
N LYS A 36 2.73 0.94 -4.17
CA LYS A 36 2.69 0.14 -2.93
C LYS A 36 2.22 1.03 -1.81
N LEU A 37 0.90 1.04 -1.60
CA LEU A 37 0.28 1.86 -0.58
C LEU A 37 0.24 1.08 0.74
N SER A 38 0.54 1.78 1.83
CA SER A 38 0.54 1.19 3.17
C SER A 38 0.05 2.21 4.17
N LEU A 39 -0.57 1.71 5.24
CA LEU A 39 -0.98 2.54 6.37
C LEU A 39 0.10 2.48 7.45
N ARG A 40 0.43 3.65 7.98
CA ARG A 40 1.37 3.85 9.07
C ARG A 40 0.68 4.66 10.16
N THR A 41 0.91 4.27 11.41
CA THR A 41 0.43 5.01 12.57
C THR A 41 1.47 6.07 12.94
N GLY A 42 1.08 7.34 12.86
CA GLY A 42 1.90 8.50 13.20
C GLY A 42 1.48 9.14 14.52
N MET A 43 2.37 9.96 15.09
CA MET A 43 2.01 10.89 16.16
C MET A 43 2.12 12.32 15.64
N TYR A 44 1.01 13.06 15.60
CA TYR A 44 1.02 14.47 15.26
C TYR A 44 1.33 15.32 16.49
N THR A 45 2.52 15.91 16.57
CA THR A 45 3.04 16.56 17.79
C THR A 45 2.71 18.05 17.92
N TYR A 46 2.04 18.68 16.94
CA TYR A 46 1.75 20.12 17.00
C TYR A 46 0.42 20.41 17.71
N GLY A 47 0.47 20.95 18.94
CA GLY A 47 -0.70 21.47 19.66
C GLY A 47 -1.46 20.47 20.53
N GLY A 48 -0.92 19.27 20.73
CA GLY A 48 -1.51 18.19 21.52
C GLY A 48 -1.42 16.89 20.74
N GLY A 49 -0.59 15.95 21.21
CA GLY A 49 -0.27 14.71 20.50
C GLY A 49 -1.51 13.89 20.18
N PHE A 50 -1.95 13.88 18.93
CA PHE A 50 -2.98 12.96 18.46
C PHE A 50 -2.35 11.87 17.59
N ASP A 51 -2.80 10.64 17.81
CA ASP A 51 -2.42 9.49 17.00
C ASP A 51 -3.11 9.62 15.63
N GLU A 52 -2.35 9.70 14.56
CA GLU A 52 -2.84 9.87 13.18
C GLU A 52 -2.59 8.64 12.32
N LEU A 53 -3.40 8.49 11.28
CA LEU A 53 -3.21 7.46 10.26
C LEU A 53 -2.59 8.11 9.02
N ILE A 54 -1.45 7.60 8.60
CA ILE A 54 -0.67 8.10 7.47
C ILE A 54 -0.74 7.08 6.34
N LEU A 55 -1.15 7.53 5.15
CA LEU A 55 -1.02 6.75 3.93
C LEU A 55 0.36 7.03 3.31
N THR A 56 1.15 5.99 3.12
CA THR A 56 2.49 6.09 2.53
C THR A 56 2.56 5.29 1.23
N ASN A 57 3.13 5.87 0.18
CA ASN A 57 3.46 5.14 -1.04
C ASN A 57 4.95 4.79 -1.08
N THR A 58 5.28 3.50 -1.11
CA THR A 58 6.66 3.00 -1.22
C THR A 58 6.99 2.44 -2.61
N GLY A 59 6.03 2.48 -3.53
CA GLY A 59 6.16 1.94 -4.88
C GLY A 59 6.17 3.04 -5.93
N ALA A 60 5.73 2.71 -7.13
CA ALA A 60 5.54 3.67 -8.21
C ALA A 60 4.45 4.70 -7.89
N VAL A 61 4.40 5.79 -8.66
CA VAL A 61 3.39 6.85 -8.53
C VAL A 61 1.97 6.28 -8.66
N ALA A 62 1.13 6.57 -7.67
CA ALA A 62 -0.32 6.36 -7.73
C ALA A 62 -1.02 7.64 -8.19
N ARG A 63 -2.07 7.52 -9.01
CA ARG A 63 -2.83 8.67 -9.56
C ARG A 63 -4.33 8.48 -9.37
N ASP A 64 -5.06 9.58 -9.34
CA ASP A 64 -6.52 9.61 -9.18
C ASP A 64 -6.96 8.70 -8.03
N ILE A 65 -6.46 8.98 -6.83
CA ILE A 65 -6.62 8.12 -5.66
C ILE A 65 -7.90 8.55 -4.94
N ASP A 66 -8.93 7.72 -5.06
CA ASP A 66 -10.13 7.78 -4.23
C ASP A 66 -9.86 7.01 -2.94
N ILE A 67 -10.06 7.66 -1.80
CA ILE A 67 -9.82 7.11 -0.46
C ILE A 67 -11.13 7.14 0.30
N ASP A 68 -11.72 5.97 0.53
CA ASP A 68 -12.90 5.82 1.38
C ASP A 68 -12.48 5.28 2.74
N ILE A 69 -12.72 6.05 3.79
CA ILE A 69 -12.39 5.71 5.17
C ILE A 69 -13.68 5.39 5.91
N GLU A 70 -13.80 4.17 6.40
CA GLU A 70 -14.84 3.76 7.34
C GLU A 70 -14.20 3.52 8.70
N ARG A 71 -14.66 4.26 9.72
CA ARG A 71 -14.20 4.10 11.09
C ARG A 71 -15.36 3.99 12.05
N GLY A 72 -15.20 3.22 13.11
CA GLY A 72 -16.28 3.03 14.08
C GLY A 72 -15.83 2.23 15.29
N MET A 73 -16.70 2.21 16.29
CA MET A 73 -16.55 1.37 17.47
C MET A 73 -17.31 0.05 17.25
N GLU A 74 -16.88 -1.03 17.89
CA GLU A 74 -17.61 -2.30 17.84
C GLU A 74 -19.02 -2.09 18.42
N GLY A 75 -20.06 -2.32 17.59
CA GLY A 75 -21.46 -2.08 17.96
C GLY A 75 -21.89 -0.61 18.05
N GLY A 76 -21.02 0.34 17.71
CA GLY A 76 -21.29 1.78 17.72
C GLY A 76 -21.62 2.38 16.34
N PRO A 77 -21.86 3.70 16.28
CA PRO A 77 -22.06 4.41 15.03
C PRO A 77 -20.79 4.38 14.16
N LYS A 78 -20.99 4.23 12.86
CA LYS A 78 -19.93 4.24 11.85
C LYS A 78 -19.83 5.63 11.22
N ILE A 79 -18.62 6.11 11.06
CA ILE A 79 -18.30 7.37 10.40
C ILE A 79 -17.64 7.00 9.07
N GLN A 80 -18.15 7.58 7.99
CA GLN A 80 -17.58 7.45 6.65
C GLN A 80 -17.04 8.80 6.20
N GLU A 81 -15.85 8.78 5.62
CA GLU A 81 -15.17 9.95 5.09
C GLU A 81 -14.57 9.57 3.73
N ALA A 82 -14.74 10.42 2.73
CA ALA A 82 -14.22 10.20 1.39
C ALA A 82 -13.27 11.34 1.03
N LEU A 83 -12.07 11.00 0.59
CA LEU A 83 -11.01 11.92 0.22
C LEU A 83 -10.54 11.62 -1.20
N PHE A 84 -10.07 12.66 -1.89
CA PHE A 84 -9.46 12.52 -3.21
C PHE A 84 -8.04 13.07 -3.18
N VAL A 85 -7.10 12.29 -3.68
CA VAL A 85 -5.70 12.70 -3.85
C VAL A 85 -5.34 12.58 -5.34
N PRO A 86 -4.96 13.68 -6.01
CA PRO A 86 -4.65 13.66 -7.45
C PRO A 86 -3.50 12.71 -7.79
N SER A 87 -2.46 12.69 -6.97
CA SER A 87 -1.32 11.78 -7.11
C SER A 87 -0.57 11.63 -5.80
N LEU A 88 0.07 10.48 -5.64
CA LEU A 88 0.99 10.20 -4.53
C LEU A 88 2.26 9.57 -5.10
N ASP A 89 3.35 10.33 -5.10
CA ASP A 89 4.65 9.88 -5.58
C ASP A 89 5.32 8.91 -4.60
N THR A 90 6.41 8.30 -5.04
CA THR A 90 7.23 7.44 -4.19
C THR A 90 7.74 8.21 -2.98
N SER A 91 7.62 7.61 -1.80
CA SER A 91 8.00 8.16 -0.50
C SER A 91 7.20 9.38 -0.04
N GLN A 92 6.12 9.75 -0.73
CA GLN A 92 5.19 10.74 -0.21
C GLN A 92 4.23 10.13 0.81
N GLU A 93 3.87 10.97 1.77
CA GLU A 93 2.99 10.63 2.88
C GLU A 93 1.81 11.62 2.92
N ILE A 94 0.63 11.11 3.23
CA ILE A 94 -0.56 11.93 3.46
C ILE A 94 -1.17 11.52 4.80
N SER A 95 -1.39 12.52 5.66
CA SER A 95 -2.17 12.30 6.88
C SER A 95 -3.65 12.19 6.52
N LEU A 96 -4.27 11.10 6.93
CA LEU A 96 -5.71 10.85 6.82
C LEU A 96 -6.47 11.41 8.03
N ILE A 97 -5.83 12.25 8.86
CA ILE A 97 -6.35 12.97 10.05
C ILE A 97 -7.49 12.18 10.72
N THR A 98 -7.13 11.05 11.31
CA THR A 98 -8.07 10.15 11.99
C THR A 98 -7.69 10.10 13.46
N ASP A 99 -8.64 10.38 14.36
CA ASP A 99 -8.44 10.23 15.81
C ASP A 99 -8.34 8.74 16.18
N LEU A 100 -7.13 8.21 16.11
CA LEU A 100 -6.87 6.80 16.41
C LEU A 100 -6.90 6.50 17.91
N ASP A 101 -6.70 7.50 18.78
CA ASP A 101 -6.69 7.27 20.23
C ASP A 101 -8.10 6.92 20.73
N SER A 102 -9.11 7.67 20.28
CA SER A 102 -10.52 7.33 20.58
C SER A 102 -10.88 5.94 20.05
N ILE A 103 -10.55 5.65 18.78
CA ILE A 103 -10.89 4.36 18.17
C ILE A 103 -10.21 3.21 18.92
N ARG A 104 -8.94 3.37 19.30
CA ARG A 104 -8.20 2.37 20.08
C ARG A 104 -8.80 2.13 21.45
N ARG A 105 -9.15 3.19 22.20
CA ARG A 105 -9.72 3.08 23.56
C ARG A 105 -11.03 2.31 23.58
N TYR A 106 -11.81 2.41 22.50
CA TYR A 106 -13.10 1.74 22.35
C TYR A 106 -13.04 0.47 21.50
N ASN A 107 -11.85 -0.11 21.31
CA ASN A 107 -11.65 -1.34 20.51
C ASN A 107 -12.33 -1.26 19.13
N GLY A 108 -12.25 -0.10 18.50
CA GLY A 108 -12.87 0.15 17.20
C GLY A 108 -12.06 -0.42 16.04
N PHE A 109 -12.45 0.01 14.85
CA PHE A 109 -11.78 -0.36 13.61
C PHE A 109 -11.64 0.85 12.69
N VAL A 110 -10.67 0.76 11.78
CA VAL A 110 -10.51 1.65 10.63
C VAL A 110 -10.31 0.81 9.39
N ASN A 111 -11.14 1.02 8.39
CA ASN A 111 -11.01 0.45 7.05
C ASN A 111 -10.76 1.59 6.07
N VAL A 112 -9.67 1.49 5.32
CA VAL A 112 -9.32 2.44 4.26
C VAL A 112 -9.37 1.68 2.94
N ARG A 113 -10.36 1.98 2.12
CA ARG A 113 -10.45 1.49 0.76
C ARG A 113 -9.83 2.51 -0.18
N LEU A 114 -8.92 2.03 -1.02
CA LEU A 114 -8.17 2.83 -1.96
C LEU A 114 -8.52 2.37 -3.36
N ASN A 115 -8.99 3.29 -4.21
CA ASN A 115 -9.11 3.04 -5.64
C ASN A 115 -8.18 4.01 -6.36
N PHE A 116 -7.24 3.51 -7.16
CA PHE A 116 -6.23 4.35 -7.79
C PHE A 116 -5.77 3.79 -9.13
N LYS A 117 -5.04 4.59 -9.89
CA LYS A 117 -4.39 4.19 -11.14
C LYS A 117 -2.89 4.07 -10.95
N ASP A 118 -2.30 3.03 -11.52
CA ASP A 118 -0.85 2.92 -11.67
C ASP A 118 -0.31 3.82 -12.79
N THR A 119 1.01 3.85 -12.96
CA THR A 119 1.65 4.64 -14.04
C THR A 119 1.24 4.20 -15.44
N SER A 120 0.76 2.96 -15.59
CA SER A 120 0.21 2.39 -16.83
C SER A 120 -1.31 2.61 -16.98
N LYS A 121 -1.91 3.45 -16.13
CA LYS A 121 -3.35 3.79 -16.11
C LYS A 121 -4.26 2.60 -15.77
N ARG A 122 -3.74 1.48 -15.27
CA ARG A 122 -4.55 0.37 -14.79
C ARG A 122 -5.18 0.75 -13.47
N LYS A 123 -6.49 0.50 -13.32
CA LYS A 123 -7.20 0.70 -12.07
C LYS A 123 -6.89 -0.43 -11.10
N LEU A 124 -6.57 -0.08 -9.86
CA LEU A 124 -6.28 -0.98 -8.77
C LEU A 124 -7.16 -0.60 -7.58
N THR A 125 -7.57 -1.61 -6.83
CA THR A 125 -8.30 -1.44 -5.58
C THR A 125 -7.54 -2.16 -4.48
N GLU A 126 -7.33 -1.47 -3.36
CA GLU A 126 -6.70 -2.01 -2.17
C GLU A 126 -7.56 -1.69 -0.95
N THR A 127 -7.54 -2.55 0.06
CA THR A 127 -8.25 -2.32 1.31
C THR A 127 -7.29 -2.59 2.44
N LEU A 128 -7.06 -1.55 3.24
CA LEU A 128 -6.15 -1.56 4.36
C LEU A 128 -6.98 -1.38 5.63
N SER A 129 -6.92 -2.37 6.52
CA SER A 129 -7.78 -2.42 7.71
C SER A 129 -6.94 -2.56 8.97
N ILE A 130 -7.34 -1.83 10.01
CA ILE A 130 -6.82 -1.93 11.36
C ILE A 130 -7.99 -2.22 12.29
N ASP A 131 -8.03 -3.41 12.87
CA ASP A 131 -8.98 -3.81 13.89
C ASP A 131 -8.29 -3.78 15.26
N PHE A 132 -8.64 -2.80 16.09
CA PHE A 132 -8.02 -2.63 17.40
C PHE A 132 -8.49 -3.70 18.40
N ALA A 133 -9.72 -4.21 18.26
CA ALA A 133 -10.23 -5.32 19.08
C ALA A 133 -9.45 -6.61 18.83
N GLU A 134 -9.16 -6.91 17.57
CA GLU A 134 -8.34 -8.07 17.20
C GLU A 134 -6.90 -7.94 17.74
N VAL A 135 -6.29 -6.77 17.58
CA VAL A 135 -4.93 -6.51 18.09
C VAL A 135 -4.87 -6.67 19.62
N ALA A 136 -5.88 -6.15 20.34
CA ALA A 136 -6.01 -6.30 21.79
C ALA A 136 -6.21 -7.77 22.20
N ARG A 137 -7.08 -8.53 21.51
CA ARG A 137 -7.28 -9.97 21.75
C ARG A 137 -6.01 -10.79 21.56
N ARG A 138 -5.14 -10.39 20.63
CA ARG A 138 -3.83 -11.00 20.39
C ARG A 138 -2.76 -10.59 21.41
N GLY A 139 -3.09 -9.73 22.39
CA GLY A 139 -2.16 -9.22 23.40
C GLY A 139 -1.05 -8.33 22.84
N ARG A 140 -1.27 -7.73 21.65
CA ARG A 140 -0.26 -6.92 20.96
C ARG A 140 -0.48 -5.44 21.27
N LYS A 141 0.63 -4.69 21.36
CA LYS A 141 0.61 -3.23 21.44
C LYS A 141 0.79 -2.63 20.05
N ILE A 142 0.05 -1.57 19.75
CA ILE A 142 0.24 -0.79 18.53
C ILE A 142 1.37 0.20 18.77
N THR A 143 2.32 0.22 17.85
CA THR A 143 3.42 1.18 17.88
C THR A 143 3.01 2.37 17.02
N PHE A 144 3.33 3.57 17.45
CA PHE A 144 3.16 4.79 16.69
C PHE A 144 4.55 5.33 16.40
N GLN A 145 4.80 5.63 15.12
CA GLN A 145 6.09 6.15 14.71
C GLN A 145 6.04 7.67 14.81
N THR A 146 6.96 8.24 15.58
CA THR A 146 7.19 9.68 15.59
C THR A 146 7.88 10.05 14.28
N THR A 147 7.24 10.89 13.47
CA THR A 147 7.90 11.47 12.29
C THR A 147 8.91 12.51 12.79
N PRO A 148 10.24 12.31 12.60
CA PRO A 148 11.23 13.32 12.96
C PRO A 148 10.99 14.56 12.11
N LYS A 149 11.05 15.75 12.72
CA LYS A 149 11.04 17.01 11.98
C LYS A 149 12.43 17.28 11.41
N ASP A 150 12.50 17.54 10.11
CA ASP A 150 13.49 18.43 9.52
C ASP A 150 13.05 19.90 9.74
#